data_AF-A0A7T8K100-F1
#
_entry.id   AF-A0A7T8K100-F1
#
_cell.length_a   1.000
_cell.length_b   1.000
_cell.length_c   1.000
_cell.angle_alpha   90.00
_cell.angle_beta   90.00
_cell.angle_gamma   90.00
#
_symmetry.space_group_name_H-M   'P 1'
#
loop_
_entity.id
_entity.type
_entity.pdbx_description
1 polymer ?
#
loop_
_entity_poly.entity_id
_entity_poly.type
_entity_poly.pdbx_seq_one_letter_code
_entity_poly.pdbx_strand_id
1 'polypeptide(L)'
;MCIVCYDHIMVVIIDLVNRQFVAHRIRNKQIPHAINELPMHPEKTTVWCGLWAGGIIGPFFFKDDRGRNVTVNGERYRAMIHDFFLPQLAELNLVNMWFQQDGATCHTARETMNMLKDEFGEQLISRNGPVSWPPRSCDLTPLDYFLWGYVKSLVYVDKPNTIEALQDNITRVIRRIQPEMLEQ
;
A
#
# COMPACT_ATOMS: atom_id res chain seq x y z
N MET A 1 -8.37 7.08 18.07
CA MET A 1 -7.10 6.92 17.34
C MET A 1 -7.45 6.59 15.90
N CYS A 2 -6.73 7.10 14.90
CA CYS A 2 -7.04 6.85 13.49
C CYS A 2 -6.15 5.71 12.97
N ILE A 3 -6.73 4.73 12.25
CA ILE A 3 -5.97 3.90 11.33
C ILE A 3 -6.04 4.58 9.97
N VAL A 4 -4.88 5.01 9.48
CA VAL A 4 -4.75 5.39 8.08
C VAL A 4 -4.46 4.10 7.33
N CYS A 5 -5.52 3.45 6.85
CA CYS A 5 -5.37 2.45 5.83
C CYS A 5 -5.16 3.15 4.48
N TYR A 6 -4.22 2.65 3.71
CA TYR A 6 -4.09 3.08 2.33
C TYR A 6 -3.69 1.90 1.47
N ASP A 7 -4.42 1.82 0.38
CA ASP A 7 -4.26 0.98 -0.78
C ASP A 7 -4.40 1.91 -1.98
N HIS A 8 -3.60 1.83 -3.02
CA HIS A 8 -2.78 0.73 -3.50
C HIS A 8 -1.38 1.22 -3.79
N ILE A 9 -0.37 0.39 -3.51
CA ILE A 9 0.86 0.42 -4.31
C ILE A 9 1.01 -0.90 -5.05
N MET A 10 0.86 -0.80 -6.38
CA MET A 10 1.48 -1.72 -7.31
C MET A 10 3.01 -1.55 -7.16
N VAL A 11 3.67 -2.46 -6.45
CA VAL A 11 5.15 -2.50 -6.43
C VAL A 11 5.56 -3.26 -7.69
N VAL A 12 5.90 -2.49 -8.73
CA VAL A 12 6.40 -3.02 -9.99
C VAL A 12 7.89 -3.31 -9.83
N ILE A 13 8.32 -4.55 -10.05
CA ILE A 13 9.73 -4.84 -10.35
C ILE A 13 9.92 -4.49 -11.81
N ILE A 14 10.24 -3.23 -12.11
CA ILE A 14 11.28 -2.90 -13.08
C ILE A 14 11.93 -1.63 -12.62
N ASP A 15 13.05 -1.74 -11.91
CA ASP A 15 14.15 -0.76 -12.01
C ASP A 15 15.51 -1.45 -11.89
N LEU A 16 15.60 -2.76 -12.21
CA LEU A 16 16.89 -3.45 -12.37
C LEU A 16 17.43 -3.43 -13.81
N VAL A 17 16.77 -2.74 -14.74
CA VAL A 17 17.38 -2.39 -16.04
C VAL A 17 17.30 -0.90 -16.37
N ASN A 18 16.37 -0.12 -15.80
CA ASN A 18 16.20 1.28 -16.18
C ASN A 18 16.52 2.24 -15.05
N ARG A 19 17.73 2.77 -15.08
CA ARG A 19 18.05 4.04 -14.44
C ARG A 19 17.03 5.11 -14.89
N GLN A 20 15.90 5.34 -14.20
CA GLN A 20 15.25 6.66 -14.16
C GLN A 20 14.00 6.83 -13.26
N PHE A 21 13.41 5.82 -12.60
CA PHE A 21 12.21 6.07 -11.77
C PHE A 21 12.47 6.31 -10.27
N VAL A 22 13.66 6.79 -9.94
CA VAL A 22 13.96 7.48 -8.66
C VAL A 22 14.11 8.99 -8.91
N ALA A 23 13.05 9.65 -9.40
CA ALA A 23 13.04 11.12 -9.48
C ALA A 23 11.62 11.69 -9.62
N HIS A 24 10.90 11.87 -8.51
CA HIS A 24 9.98 13.01 -8.41
C HIS A 24 10.30 13.99 -7.27
N ARG A 25 11.51 13.94 -6.68
CA ARG A 25 11.97 15.07 -5.86
C ARG A 25 13.49 15.27 -5.80
N ILE A 26 14.17 15.26 -6.94
CA ILE A 26 15.48 15.93 -7.07
C ILE A 26 15.50 16.73 -8.37
N ARG A 27 15.10 18.00 -8.29
CA ARG A 27 15.42 19.00 -9.32
C ARG A 27 16.92 19.31 -9.21
N ASN A 28 17.74 18.77 -10.12
CA ASN A 28 18.56 19.57 -11.05
C ASN A 28 19.71 18.77 -11.70
N LYS A 29 19.81 18.98 -13.03
CA LYS A 29 20.96 18.84 -13.95
C LYS A 29 21.26 17.47 -14.60
N GLN A 30 21.00 17.49 -15.91
CA GLN A 30 21.53 16.67 -17.02
C GLN A 30 21.04 15.22 -17.15
N ILE A 31 20.07 15.02 -18.04
CA ILE A 31 19.62 13.72 -18.54
C ILE A 31 20.42 13.41 -19.82
N PRO A 32 21.23 12.33 -19.88
CA PRO A 32 21.58 11.71 -21.15
C PRO A 32 20.37 10.89 -21.62
N HIS A 33 19.89 11.17 -22.83
CA HIS A 33 18.84 10.38 -23.47
C HIS A 33 19.32 8.94 -23.69
N ALA A 34 18.94 8.04 -22.78
CA ALA A 34 18.96 6.60 -23.00
C ALA A 34 17.51 6.10 -22.94
N ILE A 35 16.92 5.83 -24.11
CA ILE A 35 15.65 5.12 -24.20
C ILE A 35 15.99 3.65 -23.98
N ASN A 36 15.79 3.16 -22.77
CA ASN A 36 15.85 1.72 -22.55
C ASN A 36 14.45 1.13 -22.70
N GLU A 37 14.34 0.10 -23.55
CA GLU A 37 13.12 -0.67 -23.72
C GLU A 37 12.75 -1.38 -22.41
N LEU A 38 11.58 -1.04 -21.84
CA LEU A 38 11.02 -1.77 -20.71
C LEU A 38 10.57 -3.16 -21.20
N PRO A 39 10.83 -4.24 -20.45
CA PRO A 39 10.18 -5.53 -20.71
C PRO A 39 8.67 -5.36 -20.89
N MET A 40 8.13 -5.97 -21.95
CA MET A 40 6.72 -5.85 -22.34
C MET A 40 5.76 -6.35 -21.23
N HIS A 41 6.26 -7.19 -20.30
CA HIS A 41 5.55 -7.68 -19.12
C HIS A 41 6.42 -7.56 -17.86
N PRO A 42 6.34 -6.42 -17.14
CA PRO A 42 6.90 -6.27 -15.80
C PRO A 42 6.37 -7.35 -14.85
N GLU A 43 7.25 -8.07 -14.15
CA GLU A 43 6.80 -8.79 -12.96
C GLU A 43 6.51 -7.78 -11.86
N LYS A 44 5.36 -7.93 -11.20
CA LYS A 44 4.90 -6.99 -10.19
C LYS A 44 4.14 -7.70 -9.10
N THR A 45 4.24 -7.18 -7.90
CA THR A 45 3.44 -7.62 -6.76
C THR A 45 2.65 -6.46 -6.20
N THR A 46 1.43 -6.71 -5.76
CA THR A 46 0.62 -5.71 -5.06
C THR A 46 0.63 -6.06 -3.59
N VAL A 47 1.01 -5.07 -2.78
CA VAL A 47 1.06 -5.20 -1.32
C VAL A 47 0.10 -4.20 -0.69
N TRP A 48 -0.58 -4.66 0.37
CA TRP A 48 -1.42 -3.86 1.23
C TRP A 48 -0.82 -3.75 2.62
N CYS A 49 -0.89 -2.58 3.24
CA CYS A 49 -0.49 -2.33 4.62
C CYS A 49 -1.45 -1.30 5.26
N GLY A 50 -1.84 -1.55 6.50
CA GLY A 50 -2.54 -0.57 7.34
C GLY A 50 -1.58 0.09 8.32
N LEU A 51 -1.64 1.40 8.46
CA LEU A 51 -0.81 2.15 9.42
C LEU A 51 -1.66 2.72 10.54
N TRP A 52 -1.15 2.62 11.75
CA TRP A 52 -1.72 3.29 12.92
C TRP A 52 -0.62 3.74 13.86
N ALA A 53 -0.98 4.51 14.89
CA ALA A 53 -0.01 5.10 15.81
C ALA A 53 0.91 4.08 16.50
N GLY A 54 0.45 2.84 16.70
CA GLY A 54 1.25 1.79 17.33
C GLY A 54 1.95 0.84 16.35
N GLY A 55 1.92 1.09 15.04
CA GLY A 55 2.66 0.29 14.07
C GLY A 55 1.95 0.02 12.74
N ILE A 56 2.39 -1.03 12.07
CA ILE A 56 1.89 -1.44 10.75
C ILE A 56 1.20 -2.80 10.84
N ILE A 57 0.01 -2.91 10.26
CA ILE A 57 -0.71 -4.16 10.02
C ILE A 57 -0.41 -4.59 8.59
N GLY A 58 0.16 -5.78 8.41
CA GLY A 58 0.67 -6.25 7.11
C GLY A 58 2.14 -6.63 7.14
N PRO A 59 2.77 -6.86 5.97
CA PRO A 59 2.19 -6.73 4.62
C PRO A 59 1.22 -7.86 4.26
N PHE A 60 0.22 -7.56 3.43
CA PHE A 60 -0.62 -8.55 2.75
C PHE A 60 -0.32 -8.55 1.24
N PHE A 61 -0.03 -9.71 0.68
CA PHE A 61 0.25 -9.87 -0.75
C PHE A 61 -0.92 -10.52 -1.46
N PHE A 62 -1.42 -9.88 -2.53
CA PHE A 62 -2.52 -10.42 -3.32
C PHE A 62 -2.02 -11.56 -4.21
N LYS A 63 -2.32 -12.79 -3.80
CA LYS A 63 -1.97 -14.03 -4.53
C LYS A 63 -3.21 -14.90 -4.79
N ASP A 64 -3.16 -15.71 -5.84
CA ASP A 64 -4.11 -16.81 -6.05
C ASP A 64 -3.70 -18.08 -5.29
N ASP A 65 -4.52 -19.13 -5.36
CA ASP A 65 -4.27 -20.43 -4.71
C ASP A 65 -2.97 -21.12 -5.17
N ARG A 66 -2.39 -20.66 -6.29
CA ARG A 66 -1.11 -21.15 -6.82
C ARG A 66 0.06 -20.25 -6.43
N GLY A 67 -0.17 -19.25 -5.59
CA GLY A 67 0.85 -18.29 -5.13
C GLY A 67 1.21 -17.21 -6.14
N ARG A 68 0.48 -17.07 -7.25
CA ARG A 68 0.77 -16.08 -8.30
C ARG A 68 0.16 -14.74 -7.96
N ASN A 69 0.88 -13.65 -8.24
CA ASN A 69 0.37 -12.29 -8.02
C ASN A 69 -0.89 -12.04 -8.86
N VAL A 70 -1.91 -11.44 -8.26
CA VAL A 70 -3.16 -11.11 -8.92
C VAL A 70 -3.46 -9.62 -8.87
N THR A 71 -4.24 -9.15 -9.85
CA THR A 71 -4.79 -7.80 -9.85
C THR A 71 -5.84 -7.67 -8.75
N VAL A 72 -5.76 -6.57 -7.99
CA VAL A 72 -6.77 -6.23 -6.98
C VAL A 72 -8.04 -5.76 -7.68
N ASN A 73 -9.16 -6.40 -7.34
CA ASN A 73 -10.50 -5.98 -7.72
C ASN A 73 -11.33 -5.79 -6.45
N GLY A 74 -12.58 -5.33 -6.59
CA GLY A 74 -13.43 -5.05 -5.41
C GLY A 74 -13.70 -6.29 -4.55
N GLU A 75 -13.81 -7.47 -5.15
CA GLU A 75 -14.01 -8.73 -4.41
C GLU A 75 -12.77 -9.11 -3.58
N ARG A 76 -11.59 -9.15 -4.20
CA ARG A 76 -10.32 -9.46 -3.51
C ARG A 76 -9.97 -8.43 -2.46
N TYR A 77 -10.29 -7.16 -2.71
CA TYR A 77 -10.10 -6.11 -1.73
C TYR A 77 -10.97 -6.33 -0.49
N ARG A 78 -12.26 -6.59 -0.69
CA ARG A 78 -13.20 -6.92 0.40
C ARG A 78 -12.79 -8.17 1.17
N ALA A 79 -12.37 -9.22 0.47
CA ALA A 79 -11.85 -10.44 1.10
C ALA A 79 -10.61 -10.13 1.96
N MET A 80 -9.67 -9.32 1.46
CA MET A 80 -8.52 -8.88 2.26
C MET A 80 -8.94 -8.11 3.51
N ILE A 81 -9.91 -7.19 3.40
CA ILE A 81 -10.41 -6.45 4.57
C ILE A 81 -11.01 -7.41 5.60
N HIS A 82 -11.92 -8.29 5.18
CA HIS A 82 -12.66 -9.16 6.08
C HIS A 82 -11.82 -10.31 6.65
N ASP A 83 -11.02 -10.97 5.81
CA ASP A 83 -10.33 -12.21 6.17
C ASP A 83 -8.93 -11.97 6.75
N PHE A 84 -8.34 -10.79 6.50
CA PHE A 84 -7.01 -10.44 7.00
C PHE A 84 -7.05 -9.22 7.93
N PHE A 85 -7.59 -8.08 7.49
CA PHE A 85 -7.44 -6.84 8.25
C PHE A 85 -8.29 -6.78 9.53
N LEU A 86 -9.59 -7.08 9.47
CA LEU A 86 -10.47 -7.03 10.64
C LEU A 86 -10.01 -7.99 11.76
N PRO A 87 -9.58 -9.25 11.47
CA PRO A 87 -8.99 -10.12 12.48
C PRO A 87 -7.76 -9.52 13.16
N GLN A 88 -6.90 -8.82 12.42
CA GLN A 88 -5.71 -8.16 12.98
C GLN A 88 -6.10 -7.01 13.93
N LEU A 89 -7.18 -6.28 13.64
CA LEU A 89 -7.70 -5.26 14.56
C LEU A 89 -8.18 -5.88 15.87
N ALA A 90 -8.90 -7.00 15.76
CA ALA A 90 -9.39 -7.73 16.93
C ALA A 90 -8.23 -8.28 17.78
N GLU A 91 -7.22 -8.86 17.15
CA GLU A 91 -6.02 -9.41 17.83
C GLU A 91 -5.23 -8.32 18.57
N LEU A 92 -5.10 -7.14 17.97
CA LEU A 92 -4.43 -5.99 18.57
C LEU A 92 -5.32 -5.20 19.54
N ASN A 93 -6.58 -5.63 19.75
CA ASN A 93 -7.59 -4.94 20.55
C ASN A 93 -7.79 -3.47 20.13
N LEU A 94 -7.73 -3.21 18.82
CA LEU A 94 -7.92 -1.89 18.22
C LEU A 94 -9.39 -1.65 17.95
N VAL A 95 -10.09 -1.14 18.97
CA VAL A 95 -11.51 -0.80 18.91
C VAL A 95 -11.73 0.67 18.57
N ASN A 96 -12.89 0.99 17.97
CA ASN A 96 -13.31 2.36 17.63
C ASN A 96 -12.28 3.12 16.77
N MET A 97 -11.73 2.43 15.78
CA MET A 97 -10.74 2.98 14.90
C MET A 97 -11.38 3.64 13.70
N TRP A 98 -10.89 4.82 13.36
CA TRP A 98 -11.21 5.44 12.08
C TRP A 98 -10.51 4.68 10.97
N PHE A 99 -11.26 4.34 9.92
CA PHE A 99 -10.73 3.75 8.70
C PHE A 99 -10.71 4.80 7.61
N GLN A 100 -9.51 5.05 7.08
CA GLN A 100 -9.32 5.88 5.90
C GLN A 100 -9.01 5.00 4.69
N GLN A 101 -9.45 5.40 3.50
CA GLN A 101 -9.00 4.82 2.22
C GLN A 101 -9.07 5.86 1.10
N ASP A 102 -8.40 5.58 -0.02
CA ASP A 102 -8.35 6.48 -1.17
C ASP A 102 -9.62 6.38 -2.07
N GLY A 103 -9.58 7.10 -3.20
CA GLY A 103 -10.68 7.15 -4.15
C GLY A 103 -10.63 6.12 -5.28
N ALA A 104 -9.86 5.03 -5.17
CA ALA A 104 -9.77 4.03 -6.22
C ALA A 104 -11.12 3.34 -6.47
N THR A 105 -11.32 2.86 -7.71
CA THR A 105 -12.61 2.29 -8.13
C THR A 105 -13.02 1.09 -7.28
N CYS A 106 -12.08 0.23 -6.90
CA CYS A 106 -12.40 -0.96 -6.11
C CYS A 106 -12.72 -0.65 -4.62
N HIS A 107 -12.22 0.48 -4.12
CA HIS A 107 -12.48 0.99 -2.76
C HIS A 107 -13.82 1.70 -2.66
N THR A 108 -14.16 2.44 -3.71
CA THR A 108 -15.37 3.28 -3.77
C THR A 108 -16.58 2.58 -4.38
N ALA A 109 -16.40 1.33 -4.84
CA ALA A 109 -17.49 0.49 -5.33
C ALA A 109 -18.59 0.36 -4.27
N ARG A 110 -19.86 0.38 -4.71
CA ARG A 110 -21.03 0.38 -3.81
C ARG A 110 -20.97 -0.72 -2.75
N GLU A 111 -20.62 -1.93 -3.18
CA GLU A 111 -20.60 -3.08 -2.27
C GLU A 111 -19.44 -2.99 -1.26
N THR A 112 -18.28 -2.48 -1.67
CA THR A 112 -17.16 -2.19 -0.76
C THR A 112 -17.54 -1.12 0.25
N MET A 113 -18.15 -0.02 -0.21
CA MET A 113 -18.58 1.06 0.67
C MET A 113 -19.67 0.63 1.65
N ASN A 114 -20.59 -0.25 1.25
CA ASN A 114 -21.60 -0.79 2.15
C ASN A 114 -20.95 -1.64 3.25
N MET A 115 -20.09 -2.59 2.87
CA MET A 115 -19.33 -3.39 3.85
C MET A 115 -18.56 -2.51 4.84
N LEU A 116 -17.80 -1.52 4.34
CA LEU A 116 -17.02 -0.64 5.23
C LEU A 116 -17.90 0.22 6.14
N LYS A 117 -19.11 0.60 5.71
CA LYS A 117 -20.07 1.31 6.58
C LYS A 117 -20.65 0.39 7.65
N ASP A 118 -20.89 -0.88 7.34
CA ASP A 118 -21.38 -1.85 8.32
C ASP A 118 -20.32 -2.10 9.41
N GLU A 119 -19.03 -2.14 9.03
CA GLU A 119 -17.91 -2.39 9.96
C GLU A 119 -17.45 -1.15 10.73
N PHE A 120 -17.35 0.01 10.08
CA PHE A 120 -16.77 1.23 10.68
C PHE A 120 -17.80 2.35 10.96
N GLY A 121 -19.04 2.22 10.49
CA GLY A 121 -20.09 3.22 10.70
C GLY A 121 -19.68 4.63 10.25
N GLU A 122 -19.83 5.61 11.15
CA GLU A 122 -19.44 7.01 10.94
C GLU A 122 -17.92 7.24 10.95
N GLN A 123 -17.13 6.24 11.37
CA GLN A 123 -15.66 6.33 11.49
C GLN A 123 -14.97 5.97 10.16
N LEU A 124 -15.57 6.34 9.02
CA LEU A 124 -15.10 6.02 7.69
C LEU A 124 -14.78 7.29 6.89
N ILE A 125 -13.50 7.43 6.51
CA ILE A 125 -12.99 8.50 5.65
C ILE A 125 -12.73 7.90 4.26
N SER A 126 -13.56 8.25 3.29
CA SER A 126 -13.51 7.71 1.93
C SER A 126 -14.21 8.67 0.98
N ARG A 127 -13.96 8.59 -0.33
CA ARG A 127 -14.61 9.48 -1.31
C ARG A 127 -16.14 9.50 -1.17
N ASN A 128 -16.75 8.34 -0.89
CA ASN A 128 -18.19 8.13 -0.73
C ASN A 128 -18.61 7.80 0.71
N GLY A 129 -17.71 8.05 1.68
CA GLY A 129 -17.92 7.78 3.10
C GLY A 129 -18.63 8.94 3.82
N PRO A 130 -18.98 8.75 5.11
CA PRO A 130 -19.49 9.81 5.99
C PRO A 130 -18.58 11.05 6.03
N VAL A 131 -17.26 10.84 6.04
CA VAL A 131 -16.26 11.89 5.89
C VAL A 131 -15.63 11.78 4.50
N SER A 132 -15.82 12.82 3.68
CA SER A 132 -15.34 12.81 2.29
C SER A 132 -13.83 12.98 2.22
N TRP A 133 -13.14 12.04 1.56
CA TRP A 133 -11.73 12.19 1.20
C TRP A 133 -11.58 12.92 -0.15
N PRO A 134 -10.82 14.02 -0.22
CA PRO A 134 -10.73 14.82 -1.43
C PRO A 134 -10.06 14.05 -2.59
N PRO A 135 -10.54 14.23 -3.84
CA PRO A 135 -9.96 13.55 -5.00
C PRO A 135 -8.52 14.04 -5.27
N ARG A 136 -7.63 13.11 -5.66
CA ARG A 136 -6.20 13.37 -5.97
C ARG A 136 -5.36 13.84 -4.78
N SER A 137 -5.67 13.32 -3.59
CA SER A 137 -4.98 13.66 -2.34
C SER A 137 -3.96 12.60 -1.90
N CYS A 138 -3.39 11.82 -2.84
CA CYS A 138 -2.36 10.83 -2.54
C CYS A 138 -1.18 11.44 -1.78
N ASP A 139 -0.82 12.70 -2.08
CA ASP A 139 0.30 13.39 -1.42
C ASP A 139 0.01 13.83 0.04
N LEU A 140 -1.22 13.66 0.53
CA LEU A 140 -1.64 14.12 1.86
C LEU A 140 -1.63 13.01 2.92
N THR A 141 -1.24 11.78 2.58
CA THR A 141 -1.12 10.71 3.58
C THR A 141 0.32 10.62 4.10
N PRO A 142 0.53 10.53 5.42
CA PRO A 142 1.84 10.21 5.99
C PRO A 142 2.43 8.90 5.44
N LEU A 143 1.57 7.95 5.01
CA LEU A 143 1.98 6.68 4.44
C LEU A 143 2.71 6.83 3.09
N ASP A 144 2.15 7.61 2.17
CA ASP A 144 2.73 7.82 0.85
C ASP A 144 4.00 8.68 0.92
N TYR A 145 4.04 9.64 1.85
CA TYR A 145 5.21 10.48 2.06
C TYR A 145 6.36 9.75 2.74
N PHE A 146 6.09 9.03 3.84
CA PHE A 146 7.12 8.41 4.67
C PHE A 146 7.29 6.92 4.40
N LEU A 147 6.26 6.11 4.66
CA LEU A 147 6.39 4.65 4.67
C LEU A 147 6.88 4.12 3.32
N TRP A 148 6.21 4.51 2.23
CA TRP A 148 6.53 3.94 0.93
C TRP A 148 7.84 4.47 0.35
N GLY A 149 8.19 5.74 0.61
CA GLY A 149 9.52 6.27 0.27
C GLY A 149 10.62 5.53 1.01
N TYR A 150 10.43 5.30 2.32
CA TYR A 150 11.37 4.59 3.17
C TYR A 150 11.50 3.10 2.76
N VAL A 151 10.39 2.39 2.63
CA VAL A 151 10.36 0.97 2.24
C VAL A 151 11.03 0.78 0.88
N LYS A 152 10.70 1.61 -0.13
CA LYS A 152 11.36 1.52 -1.44
C LYS A 152 12.87 1.74 -1.34
N SER A 153 13.33 2.68 -0.52
CA SER A 153 14.77 2.93 -0.39
C SER A 153 15.55 1.74 0.20
N LEU A 154 14.90 0.90 1.02
CA LEU A 154 15.54 -0.25 1.68
C LEU A 154 15.34 -1.57 0.92
N VAL A 155 14.17 -1.79 0.32
CA VAL A 155 13.83 -3.06 -0.35
C VAL A 155 14.72 -3.32 -1.57
N TYR A 156 15.19 -2.26 -2.23
CA TYR A 156 16.03 -2.35 -3.42
C TYR A 156 17.55 -2.37 -3.12
N VAL A 157 17.98 -2.21 -1.85
CA VAL A 157 19.40 -2.24 -1.47
C VAL A 157 20.05 -3.57 -1.89
N ASP A 158 19.35 -4.66 -1.63
CA ASP A 158 19.83 -6.02 -1.91
C ASP A 158 19.57 -6.47 -3.36
N LYS A 159 19.04 -5.58 -4.22
CA LYS A 159 18.76 -5.81 -5.64
C LYS A 159 18.03 -7.15 -5.89
N PRO A 160 16.83 -7.35 -5.33
CA PRO A 160 16.08 -8.58 -5.51
C PRO A 160 15.81 -8.84 -7.00
N ASN A 161 16.17 -10.02 -7.47
CA ASN A 161 16.00 -10.44 -8.87
C ASN A 161 14.75 -11.32 -9.10
N THR A 162 13.99 -11.63 -8.04
CA THR A 162 12.71 -12.35 -8.11
C THR A 162 11.64 -11.64 -7.28
N ILE A 163 10.37 -11.93 -7.58
CA ILE A 163 9.22 -11.44 -6.81
C ILE A 163 9.28 -11.94 -5.37
N GLU A 164 9.70 -13.17 -5.14
CA GLU A 164 9.80 -13.76 -3.80
C GLU A 164 10.84 -13.00 -2.97
N ALA A 165 12.03 -12.76 -3.52
CA ALA A 165 13.07 -11.98 -2.85
C ALA A 165 12.61 -10.54 -2.56
N LEU A 166 11.83 -9.94 -3.46
CA LEU A 166 11.23 -8.63 -3.23
C LEU A 166 10.22 -8.68 -2.06
N GLN A 167 9.34 -9.66 -2.03
CA GLN A 167 8.34 -9.83 -0.97
C GLN A 167 8.98 -10.11 0.39
N ASP A 168 10.05 -10.90 0.42
CA ASP A 168 10.86 -11.16 1.62
C ASP A 168 11.51 -9.87 2.12
N ASN A 169 12.06 -9.06 1.22
CA ASN A 169 12.62 -7.75 1.57
C ASN A 169 11.56 -6.80 2.10
N ILE A 170 10.39 -6.71 1.45
CA ILE A 170 9.26 -5.89 1.92
C ILE A 170 8.86 -6.31 3.34
N THR A 171 8.67 -7.61 3.56
CA THR A 171 8.30 -8.18 4.86
C THR A 171 9.35 -7.86 5.93
N ARG A 172 10.63 -8.04 5.61
CA ARG A 172 11.74 -7.74 6.52
C ARG A 172 11.80 -6.25 6.87
N VAL A 173 11.62 -5.36 5.89
CA VAL A 173 11.69 -3.91 6.12
C VAL A 173 10.50 -3.44 6.95
N ILE A 174 9.29 -3.86 6.62
CA ILE A 174 8.08 -3.49 7.38
C ILE A 174 8.18 -3.95 8.83
N ARG A 175 8.62 -5.19 9.08
CA ARG A 175 8.81 -5.71 10.45
C ARG A 175 9.85 -4.95 11.28
N ARG A 176 10.76 -4.21 10.64
CA ARG A 176 11.80 -3.42 11.31
C ARG A 176 11.38 -1.98 11.59
N ILE A 177 10.24 -1.53 11.05
CA ILE A 177 9.74 -0.19 11.29
C ILE A 177 9.17 -0.16 12.70
N GLN A 178 9.83 0.62 13.55
CA GLN A 178 9.41 0.81 14.93
C GLN A 178 8.32 1.88 15.00
N PRO A 179 7.37 1.79 15.96
CA PRO A 179 6.29 2.77 16.12
C PRO A 179 6.79 4.21 16.25
N GLU A 180 7.94 4.44 16.89
CA GLU A 180 8.53 5.77 17.07
C GLU A 180 8.94 6.42 15.74
N MET A 181 9.14 5.62 14.69
CA MET A 181 9.41 6.14 13.35
C MET A 181 8.14 6.69 12.66
N LEU A 182 6.96 6.36 13.20
CA LEU A 182 5.66 6.67 12.63
C LEU A 182 5.00 7.87 13.33
N GLU A 183 5.54 8.30 14.47
CA GLU A 183 5.20 9.55 15.15
C GLU A 183 5.95 10.72 14.48
N GLN A 184 5.30 11.43 13.55
CA GLN A 184 5.79 12.71 12.99
C GLN A 184 4.87 13.86 13.36
#